data_AF-H0WM28-F1
#
_entry.id   AF-H0WM28-F1
#
_cell.length_a   1.000
_cell.length_b   1.000
_cell.length_c   1.000
_cell.angle_alpha   90.00
_cell.angle_beta   90.00
_cell.angle_gamma   90.00
#
_symmetry.space_group_name_H-M   'P 1'
#
loop_
_entity.id
_entity.type
_entity.pdbx_description
1 polymer ?
#
loop_
_entity_poly.entity_id
_entity_poly.type
_entity_poly.pdbx_seq_one_letter_code
_entity_poly.pdbx_strand_id
1 'polypeptide(L)'
;MSFRLSSGSRQICSQAASVRLSSGGTGFVAGNVCIGSGAGRSFSCTLGSISSGGSFCNGGGSGVCAGFPANEHGLLSGNEKVTMQNLNDRLASYLDHVHALEEANTELEQKIKGWYEKYGPGSRRGHDHDHYRHFSIIEDLKRQIISMTTCNARIILQNDNARLTVDDFKLKYENELALHQSVEADTSSLRRVLDELTLCTSDLEIQCETLSEELTYLKKNHQEEMEVLQCTAGGNVNVEMNAAPGVELTALLNNMRAEYEDLAEQNRKDAEAWFNERSATLQQQISDDEGAVTAARNELTELKRNLQTLEIELQSLMAVKQSYECSLAEMEGNYCDQLQQIQDHIGAKEDQFQQIRMETEGQKLEYEQLLDIKIFLEKEIEIIYCNLIDGEERKCKSMGYKSKGSKPINSGNQVQDSTEETVVKKVVEDQLGNVLSLTVHSVEEKSSKISNITVEQRVPSKAP
;
A
#
# COMPACT_ATOMS: atom_id res chain seq x y z
N MET A 1 -34.40 -34.67 78.87
CA MET A 1 -34.79 -35.63 77.82
C MET A 1 -33.77 -35.56 76.70
N SER A 2 -33.17 -36.71 76.36
CA SER A 2 -32.37 -36.99 75.15
C SER A 2 -33.19 -36.64 73.88
N PHE A 3 -32.66 -36.26 72.70
CA PHE A 3 -31.70 -36.90 71.79
C PHE A 3 -31.11 -35.81 70.84
N ARG A 4 -29.80 -35.67 70.61
CA ARG A 4 -28.89 -36.34 69.63
C ARG A 4 -29.35 -36.40 68.17
N LEU A 5 -28.61 -35.71 67.27
CA LEU A 5 -27.69 -36.22 66.22
C LEU A 5 -27.17 -34.98 65.44
N SER A 6 -25.87 -34.66 65.41
CA SER A 6 -24.77 -35.27 64.62
C SER A 6 -25.00 -35.11 63.10
N SER A 7 -24.05 -34.80 62.22
CA SER A 7 -22.66 -34.32 62.20
C SER A 7 -22.28 -34.37 60.71
N GLY A 8 -21.49 -33.44 60.19
CA GLY A 8 -21.06 -33.52 58.80
C GLY A 8 -20.12 -32.43 58.32
N SER A 9 -19.07 -32.15 59.10
CA SER A 9 -17.90 -31.42 58.63
C SER A 9 -17.01 -32.35 57.80
N ARG A 10 -16.50 -31.88 56.66
CA ARG A 10 -15.24 -32.36 56.07
C ARG A 10 -14.40 -31.19 55.58
N GLN A 11 -13.22 -31.14 56.16
CA GLN A 11 -12.11 -30.25 55.88
C GLN A 11 -10.93 -31.15 55.43
N ILE A 12 -9.95 -30.56 54.74
CA ILE A 12 -8.55 -31.04 54.57
C ILE A 12 -8.40 -32.15 53.49
N CYS A 13 -7.46 -32.18 52.53
CA CYS A 13 -6.06 -31.78 52.56
C CYS A 13 -5.48 -31.49 51.16
N SER A 14 -4.44 -30.68 51.18
CA SER A 14 -3.35 -30.47 50.22
C SER A 14 -2.73 -31.71 49.57
N GLN A 15 -2.19 -31.51 48.35
CA GLN A 15 -0.96 -32.19 47.96
C GLN A 15 -0.05 -31.24 47.16
N ALA A 16 1.02 -30.81 47.82
CA ALA A 16 2.25 -30.41 47.16
C ALA A 16 3.06 -31.68 46.86
N ALA A 17 3.60 -31.78 45.64
CA ALA A 17 4.79 -32.57 45.35
C ALA A 17 5.52 -31.96 44.14
N SER A 18 6.82 -31.80 44.35
CA SER A 18 7.81 -31.12 43.51
C SER A 18 8.61 -32.14 42.68
N VAL A 19 9.59 -31.65 41.90
CA VAL A 19 10.72 -32.36 41.24
C VAL A 19 10.37 -32.96 39.86
N ARG A 20 10.96 -32.58 38.71
CA ARG A 20 12.38 -32.48 38.26
C ARG A 20 12.40 -31.68 36.93
N LEU A 21 13.22 -30.65 36.73
CA LEU A 21 14.60 -30.68 36.22
C LEU A 21 14.82 -31.51 34.93
N SER A 22 15.00 -30.81 33.81
CA SER A 22 16.01 -31.08 32.77
C SER A 22 16.24 -29.76 32.01
N SER A 23 17.20 -28.93 32.41
CA SER A 23 18.61 -28.95 31.96
C SER A 23 18.75 -29.04 30.45
N GLY A 24 19.11 -27.92 29.82
CA GLY A 24 19.45 -27.84 28.41
C GLY A 24 19.94 -26.45 28.02
N GLY A 25 20.84 -25.88 28.82
CA GLY A 25 21.58 -24.69 28.42
C GLY A 25 22.69 -25.05 27.44
N THR A 26 22.75 -24.33 26.33
CA THR A 26 23.95 -23.92 25.59
C THR A 26 23.54 -22.64 24.86
N GLY A 27 24.22 -21.52 24.94
CA GLY A 27 25.65 -21.32 25.04
C GLY A 27 26.09 -20.62 23.75
N PHE A 28 26.36 -19.32 23.88
CA PHE A 28 26.94 -18.40 22.88
C PHE A 28 27.93 -19.06 21.93
N VAL A 29 27.81 -18.78 20.62
CA VAL A 29 28.97 -18.65 19.73
C VAL A 29 28.73 -17.51 18.74
N ALA A 30 29.68 -16.58 18.73
CA ALA A 30 29.84 -15.49 17.79
C ALA A 30 30.12 -15.99 16.37
N GLY A 31 29.70 -15.22 15.36
CA GLY A 31 30.04 -15.51 13.97
C GLY A 31 29.70 -14.37 13.01
N ASN A 32 30.55 -13.35 12.99
CA ASN A 32 30.72 -12.46 11.84
C ASN A 32 30.97 -13.30 10.58
N VAL A 33 30.18 -13.12 9.52
CA VAL A 33 30.65 -13.26 8.13
C VAL A 33 29.93 -12.25 7.25
N CYS A 34 30.68 -11.24 6.82
CA CYS A 34 30.43 -10.50 5.60
C CYS A 34 30.77 -11.39 4.40
N ILE A 35 29.83 -11.64 3.48
CA ILE A 35 30.16 -11.94 2.09
C ILE A 35 29.17 -11.17 1.22
N GLY A 36 29.67 -10.08 0.64
CA GLY A 36 29.08 -9.48 -0.53
C GLY A 36 29.26 -10.40 -1.73
N SER A 37 28.28 -10.41 -2.61
CA SER A 37 28.45 -10.85 -3.99
C SER A 37 27.45 -10.07 -4.84
N GLY A 38 27.91 -8.93 -5.35
CA GLY A 38 27.40 -8.37 -6.58
C GLY A 38 27.75 -9.31 -7.73
N ALA A 39 26.75 -9.68 -8.51
CA ALA A 39 26.94 -10.27 -9.83
C ALA A 39 25.74 -9.89 -10.70
N GLY A 40 25.83 -8.70 -11.31
CA GLY A 40 25.06 -8.40 -12.51
C GLY A 40 25.46 -9.40 -13.60
N ARG A 41 24.47 -10.06 -14.20
CA ARG A 41 24.66 -10.82 -15.43
C ARG A 41 23.54 -10.47 -16.41
N SER A 42 23.89 -9.52 -17.27
CA SER A 42 23.26 -9.30 -18.57
C SER A 42 23.34 -10.58 -19.39
N PHE A 43 22.20 -11.05 -19.89
CA PHE A 43 22.18 -12.05 -20.97
C PHE A 43 22.08 -11.30 -22.29
N SER A 44 23.22 -11.20 -22.96
CA SER A 44 23.36 -10.74 -24.34
C SER A 44 23.13 -11.93 -25.28
N CYS A 45 22.34 -11.66 -26.32
CA CYS A 45 22.04 -12.53 -27.44
C CYS A 45 23.27 -12.75 -28.33
N THR A 46 23.70 -14.00 -28.46
CA THR A 46 24.69 -14.42 -29.46
C THR A 46 23.98 -14.70 -30.78
N LEU A 47 23.95 -13.73 -31.70
CA LEU A 47 23.66 -13.98 -33.12
C LEU A 47 24.98 -13.92 -33.89
N GLY A 48 25.26 -15.01 -34.62
CA GLY A 48 26.51 -15.27 -35.29
C GLY A 48 26.89 -14.22 -36.33
N SER A 49 28.15 -13.80 -36.26
CA SER A 49 28.85 -13.09 -37.32
C SER A 49 29.03 -14.01 -38.52
N ILE A 50 28.63 -13.55 -39.71
CA ILE A 50 29.09 -14.09 -40.99
C ILE A 50 30.10 -13.08 -41.51
N SER A 51 31.37 -13.46 -41.43
CA SER A 51 32.50 -12.66 -41.87
C SER A 51 32.59 -12.69 -43.40
N SER A 52 32.50 -11.52 -44.03
CA SER A 52 32.92 -11.28 -45.40
C SER A 52 34.34 -10.70 -45.34
N GLY A 53 35.31 -11.37 -45.94
CA GLY A 53 36.70 -10.92 -45.93
C GLY A 53 37.62 -11.96 -46.55
N GLY A 54 38.12 -11.65 -47.74
CA GLY A 54 38.92 -12.56 -48.56
C GLY A 54 40.31 -12.84 -48.00
N SER A 55 40.89 -13.93 -48.52
CA SER A 55 42.35 -14.04 -48.64
C SER A 55 42.73 -15.01 -49.74
N PHE A 56 43.70 -14.56 -50.52
CA PHE A 56 44.50 -15.32 -51.46
C PHE A 56 45.39 -16.31 -50.70
N CYS A 57 45.48 -17.55 -51.18
CA CYS A 57 46.74 -18.31 -51.25
C CYS A 57 46.56 -19.60 -52.06
N ASN A 58 47.20 -19.59 -53.23
CA ASN A 58 48.11 -20.60 -53.77
C ASN A 58 48.09 -22.03 -53.17
N GLY A 59 47.96 -23.03 -54.05
CA GLY A 59 48.56 -24.35 -53.85
C GLY A 59 47.74 -25.54 -54.35
N GLY A 60 48.25 -26.25 -55.36
CA GLY A 60 48.08 -27.70 -55.44
C GLY A 60 47.25 -28.28 -56.59
N GLY A 61 47.86 -28.37 -57.77
CA GLY A 61 47.98 -29.60 -58.58
C GLY A 61 46.73 -30.40 -58.97
N SER A 62 46.38 -30.36 -60.25
CA SER A 62 46.03 -31.50 -61.11
C SER A 62 45.71 -30.92 -62.50
N GLY A 63 46.35 -31.24 -63.63
CA GLY A 63 46.92 -32.52 -64.01
C GLY A 63 46.15 -33.14 -65.18
N VAL A 64 45.77 -32.40 -66.23
CA VAL A 64 45.44 -32.98 -67.56
C VAL A 64 45.86 -32.02 -68.67
N CYS A 65 47.00 -32.34 -69.27
CA CYS A 65 47.46 -31.86 -70.56
C CYS A 65 46.80 -32.70 -71.67
N ALA A 66 46.04 -32.07 -72.57
CA ALA A 66 45.53 -32.74 -73.77
C ALA A 66 45.57 -31.79 -74.98
N GLY A 67 46.64 -31.94 -75.77
CA GLY A 67 46.58 -32.01 -77.23
C GLY A 67 46.10 -30.79 -78.01
N PHE A 68 47.02 -29.87 -78.27
CA PHE A 68 47.06 -29.20 -79.58
C PHE A 68 47.58 -30.20 -80.63
N PRO A 69 46.89 -30.41 -81.76
CA PRO A 69 47.57 -30.79 -82.99
C PRO A 69 47.85 -29.53 -83.79
N ALA A 70 49.10 -29.08 -83.70
CA ALA A 70 49.73 -28.35 -84.78
C ALA A 70 49.82 -29.29 -85.99
N ASN A 71 49.21 -28.90 -87.11
CA ASN A 71 49.60 -29.40 -88.42
C ASN A 71 49.88 -28.18 -89.30
N GLU A 72 51.16 -27.84 -89.40
CA GLU A 72 51.69 -26.94 -90.41
C GLU A 72 51.61 -27.63 -91.78
N HIS A 73 51.25 -26.87 -92.82
CA HIS A 73 52.03 -26.69 -94.06
C HIS A 73 51.14 -26.13 -95.18
N GLY A 74 51.56 -25.02 -95.80
CA GLY A 74 51.25 -24.78 -97.22
C GLY A 74 50.74 -23.40 -97.64
N LEU A 75 51.63 -22.40 -97.66
CA LEU A 75 51.82 -21.45 -98.77
C LEU A 75 50.62 -20.61 -99.29
N LEU A 76 50.52 -19.38 -98.74
CA LEU A 76 50.53 -18.10 -99.49
C LEU A 76 49.88 -18.10 -100.89
N SER A 77 48.54 -18.03 -100.93
CA SER A 77 47.74 -17.22 -101.87
C SER A 77 46.23 -17.50 -101.73
N GLY A 78 45.64 -17.20 -100.56
CA GLY A 78 44.19 -17.41 -100.32
C GLY A 78 43.65 -16.94 -98.96
N ASN A 79 44.36 -16.05 -98.27
CA ASN A 79 44.26 -15.94 -96.81
C ASN A 79 43.12 -15.05 -96.30
N GLU A 80 42.60 -14.09 -97.06
CA GLU A 80 41.57 -13.15 -96.58
C GLU A 80 40.17 -13.79 -96.49
N LYS A 81 39.81 -14.64 -97.46
CA LYS A 81 38.48 -15.25 -97.51
C LYS A 81 38.27 -16.29 -96.41
N VAL A 82 39.29 -17.08 -96.09
CA VAL A 82 39.22 -18.09 -95.03
C VAL A 82 39.24 -17.45 -93.64
N THR A 83 39.98 -16.35 -93.43
CA THR A 83 39.89 -15.58 -92.19
C THR A 83 38.54 -14.92 -92.01
N MET A 84 37.95 -14.38 -93.09
CA MET A 84 36.58 -13.84 -93.05
C MET A 84 35.53 -14.91 -92.79
N GLN A 85 35.72 -16.13 -93.31
CA GLN A 85 34.84 -17.25 -93.03
C GLN A 85 34.93 -17.68 -91.56
N ASN A 86 36.14 -17.79 -90.99
CA ASN A 86 36.32 -18.13 -89.58
C ASN A 86 35.72 -17.07 -88.63
N LEU A 87 35.85 -15.78 -88.97
CA LEU A 87 35.21 -14.70 -88.24
C LEU A 87 33.69 -14.76 -88.34
N ASN A 88 33.14 -15.05 -89.52
CA ASN A 88 31.71 -15.22 -89.72
C ASN A 88 31.18 -16.46 -88.98
N ASP A 89 31.90 -17.58 -88.98
CA ASP A 89 31.51 -18.79 -88.25
C ASP A 89 31.54 -18.55 -86.73
N ARG A 90 32.52 -17.78 -86.25
CA ARG A 90 32.60 -17.35 -84.85
C ARG A 90 31.50 -16.35 -84.48
N LEU A 91 31.12 -15.46 -85.39
CA LEU A 91 30.01 -14.51 -85.20
C LEU A 91 28.67 -15.24 -85.22
N ALA A 92 28.48 -16.23 -86.10
CA ALA A 92 27.32 -17.11 -86.11
C ALA A 92 27.22 -17.89 -84.79
N SER A 93 28.31 -18.49 -84.32
CA SER A 93 28.34 -19.17 -83.02
C SER A 93 28.08 -18.22 -81.84
N TYR A 94 28.49 -16.95 -81.93
CA TYR A 94 28.18 -15.94 -80.91
C TYR A 94 26.71 -15.55 -80.94
N LEU A 95 26.12 -15.36 -82.12
CA LEU A 95 24.68 -15.09 -82.26
C LEU A 95 23.83 -16.26 -81.77
N ASP A 96 24.20 -17.49 -82.08
CA ASP A 96 23.52 -18.69 -81.57
C ASP A 96 23.60 -18.76 -80.03
N HIS A 97 24.75 -18.39 -79.46
CA HIS A 97 24.90 -18.34 -78.00
C HIS A 97 24.09 -17.21 -77.35
N VAL A 98 24.00 -16.05 -77.99
CA VAL A 98 23.14 -14.93 -77.55
C VAL A 98 21.67 -15.35 -77.59
N HIS A 99 21.21 -15.99 -78.65
CA HIS A 99 19.82 -16.48 -78.73
C HIS A 99 19.51 -17.54 -77.68
N ALA A 100 20.43 -18.48 -77.42
CA ALA A 100 20.26 -19.46 -76.35
C ALA A 100 20.19 -18.80 -74.95
N LEU A 101 20.98 -17.74 -74.72
CA LEU A 101 20.93 -16.96 -73.49
C LEU A 101 19.65 -16.13 -73.36
N GLU A 102 19.16 -15.55 -74.45
CA GLU A 102 17.87 -14.84 -74.49
C GLU A 102 16.72 -15.79 -74.15
N GLU A 103 16.68 -16.98 -74.75
CA GLU A 103 15.65 -17.98 -74.47
C GLU A 103 15.68 -18.42 -72.99
N ALA A 104 16.86 -18.74 -72.46
CA ALA A 104 17.03 -19.11 -71.06
C ALA A 104 16.60 -17.98 -70.10
N ASN A 105 16.90 -16.72 -70.43
CA ASN A 105 16.45 -15.57 -69.63
C ASN A 105 14.93 -15.44 -69.64
N THR A 106 14.27 -15.61 -70.80
CA THR A 106 12.81 -15.53 -70.87
C THR A 106 12.13 -16.65 -70.07
N GLU A 107 12.71 -17.85 -70.04
CA GLU A 107 12.22 -18.96 -69.23
C GLU A 107 12.38 -18.67 -67.73
N LEU A 108 13.51 -18.11 -67.30
CA LEU A 108 13.73 -17.69 -65.92
C LEU A 108 12.77 -16.57 -65.51
N GLU A 109 12.54 -15.58 -66.37
CA GLU A 109 11.55 -14.53 -66.12
C GLU A 109 10.14 -15.09 -65.93
N GLN A 110 9.73 -16.08 -66.74
CA GLN A 110 8.43 -16.76 -66.57
C GLN A 110 8.37 -17.53 -65.25
N LYS A 111 9.44 -18.24 -64.87
CA LYS A 111 9.52 -18.95 -63.58
C LYS A 111 9.44 -17.98 -62.40
N ILE A 112 10.13 -16.84 -62.47
CA ILE A 112 10.10 -15.78 -61.46
C ILE A 112 8.69 -15.18 -61.36
N LYS A 113 8.06 -14.83 -62.48
CA LYS A 113 6.68 -14.33 -62.50
C LYS A 113 5.70 -15.34 -61.91
N GLY A 114 5.80 -16.61 -62.30
CA GLY A 114 4.97 -17.69 -61.74
C GLY A 114 5.22 -17.94 -60.26
N TRP A 115 6.45 -17.72 -59.78
CA TRP A 115 6.78 -17.81 -58.35
C TRP A 115 6.18 -16.63 -57.58
N TYR A 116 6.29 -15.40 -58.07
CA TYR A 116 5.65 -14.24 -57.45
C TYR A 116 4.12 -14.29 -57.51
N GLU A 117 3.51 -14.92 -58.49
CA GLU A 117 2.05 -15.07 -58.53
C GLU A 117 1.56 -16.13 -57.52
N LYS A 118 2.36 -17.18 -57.27
CA LYS A 118 2.03 -18.23 -56.29
C LYS A 118 2.38 -17.85 -54.85
N TYR A 119 3.50 -17.16 -54.65
CA TYR A 119 4.10 -16.90 -53.34
C TYR A 119 4.28 -15.42 -53.03
N GLY A 120 3.89 -14.53 -53.95
CA GLY A 120 4.02 -13.10 -53.74
C GLY A 120 3.07 -12.58 -52.67
N PRO A 121 3.38 -11.42 -52.07
CA PRO A 121 2.67 -10.87 -50.90
C PRO A 121 1.17 -10.58 -51.11
N GLY A 122 0.66 -10.70 -52.34
CA GLY A 122 -0.75 -10.51 -52.70
C GLY A 122 -1.50 -11.80 -53.08
N SER A 123 -0.85 -12.97 -53.08
CA SER A 123 -1.52 -14.26 -53.36
C SER A 123 -2.29 -14.70 -52.11
N ARG A 124 -3.40 -14.01 -51.89
CA ARG A 124 -4.31 -14.11 -50.75
C ARG A 124 -5.07 -15.43 -50.77
N ARG A 125 -4.38 -16.57 -50.71
CA ARG A 125 -5.02 -17.86 -50.38
C ARG A 125 -5.07 -18.02 -48.87
N GLY A 126 -6.25 -17.79 -48.30
CA GLY A 126 -6.67 -18.39 -47.03
C GLY A 126 -6.39 -17.58 -45.76
N HIS A 127 -5.25 -16.92 -45.62
CA HIS A 127 -4.87 -16.34 -44.32
C HIS A 127 -5.65 -15.08 -43.90
N ASP A 128 -5.99 -14.19 -44.84
CA ASP A 128 -6.58 -12.89 -44.46
C ASP A 128 -8.04 -12.93 -43.98
N HIS A 129 -8.79 -14.00 -44.28
CA HIS A 129 -10.16 -14.14 -43.78
C HIS A 129 -10.25 -14.72 -42.36
N ASP A 130 -9.28 -15.56 -41.96
CA ASP A 130 -9.26 -16.16 -40.63
C ASP A 130 -8.73 -15.17 -39.57
N HIS A 131 -7.81 -14.27 -39.94
CA HIS A 131 -7.29 -13.24 -39.03
C HIS A 131 -8.39 -12.31 -38.48
N TYR A 132 -9.38 -11.95 -39.31
CA TYR A 132 -10.49 -11.10 -38.86
C TYR A 132 -11.38 -11.80 -37.82
N ARG A 133 -11.61 -13.11 -37.97
CA ARG A 133 -12.37 -13.92 -37.00
C ARG A 133 -11.62 -14.04 -35.67
N HIS A 134 -10.31 -14.27 -35.71
CA HIS A 134 -9.48 -14.32 -34.52
C HIS A 134 -9.44 -12.96 -33.80
N PHE A 135 -9.37 -11.85 -34.53
CA PHE A 135 -9.40 -10.51 -33.95
C PHE A 135 -10.70 -10.24 -33.18
N SER A 136 -11.86 -10.61 -33.73
CA SER A 136 -13.16 -10.47 -33.01
C SER A 136 -13.19 -11.27 -31.70
N ILE A 137 -12.71 -12.51 -31.72
CA ILE A 137 -12.67 -13.37 -30.52
C ILE A 137 -11.70 -12.80 -29.47
N ILE A 138 -10.55 -12.29 -29.90
CA ILE A 138 -9.56 -11.65 -29.02
C ILE A 138 -10.16 -10.39 -28.37
N GLU A 139 -10.87 -9.55 -29.12
CA GLU A 139 -11.53 -8.37 -28.58
C GLU A 139 -12.66 -8.73 -27.60
N ASP A 140 -13.42 -9.80 -27.87
CA ASP A 140 -14.42 -10.30 -26.92
C ASP A 140 -13.79 -10.83 -25.63
N LEU A 141 -12.67 -11.56 -25.71
CA LEU A 141 -11.92 -12.02 -24.54
C LEU A 141 -11.33 -10.85 -23.75
N LYS A 142 -10.77 -9.82 -24.42
CA LYS A 142 -10.30 -8.60 -23.75
C LYS A 142 -11.43 -7.89 -23.02
N ARG A 143 -12.60 -7.73 -23.67
CA ARG A 143 -13.79 -7.16 -23.03
C ARG A 143 -14.22 -7.97 -21.81
N GLN A 144 -14.19 -9.29 -21.89
CA GLN A 144 -14.51 -10.16 -20.77
C GLN A 144 -13.52 -10.01 -19.61
N ILE A 145 -12.22 -9.93 -19.90
CA ILE A 145 -11.17 -9.70 -18.88
C ILE A 145 -11.37 -8.35 -18.19
N ILE A 146 -11.62 -7.27 -18.95
CA ILE A 146 -11.86 -5.93 -18.39
C ILE A 146 -13.13 -5.93 -17.53
N SER A 147 -14.20 -6.56 -18.02
CA SER A 147 -15.46 -6.69 -17.27
C SER A 147 -15.26 -7.45 -15.95
N MET A 148 -14.55 -8.58 -16.00
CA MET A 148 -14.24 -9.39 -14.81
C MET A 148 -13.33 -8.64 -13.83
N THR A 149 -12.34 -7.90 -14.32
CA THR A 149 -11.44 -7.08 -13.49
C THR A 149 -12.20 -5.96 -12.80
N THR A 150 -13.09 -5.29 -13.52
CA THR A 150 -13.96 -4.23 -12.97
C THR A 150 -14.95 -4.78 -11.95
N CYS A 151 -15.52 -5.97 -12.22
CA CYS A 151 -16.39 -6.68 -11.30
C CYS A 151 -15.63 -7.08 -10.02
N ASN A 152 -14.40 -7.61 -10.15
CA ASN A 152 -13.55 -7.95 -9.03
C ASN A 152 -13.23 -6.71 -8.18
N ALA A 153 -12.81 -5.60 -8.80
CA ALA A 153 -12.59 -4.34 -8.09
C ALA A 153 -13.84 -3.87 -7.35
N ARG A 154 -15.04 -4.00 -7.94
CA ARG A 154 -16.31 -3.67 -7.27
C ARG A 154 -16.56 -4.56 -6.05
N ILE A 155 -16.32 -5.87 -6.16
CA ILE A 155 -16.50 -6.81 -5.05
C ILE A 155 -15.52 -6.51 -3.92
N ILE A 156 -14.26 -6.20 -4.24
CA ILE A 156 -13.25 -5.80 -3.24
C ILE A 156 -13.73 -4.56 -2.49
N LEU A 157 -14.19 -3.51 -3.19
CA LEU A 157 -14.72 -2.31 -2.54
C LEU A 157 -15.94 -2.60 -1.67
N GLN A 158 -16.84 -3.48 -2.10
CA GLN A 158 -17.97 -3.91 -1.28
C GLN A 158 -17.52 -4.69 -0.04
N ASN A 159 -16.48 -5.52 -0.16
CA ASN A 159 -15.90 -6.25 0.97
C ASN A 159 -15.26 -5.29 1.97
N ASP A 160 -14.48 -4.32 1.49
CA ASP A 160 -13.87 -3.30 2.34
C ASP A 160 -14.93 -2.45 3.04
N ASN A 161 -15.98 -2.05 2.32
CA ASN A 161 -17.11 -1.33 2.92
C ASN A 161 -17.85 -2.16 3.99
N ALA A 162 -18.11 -3.44 3.72
CA ALA A 162 -18.71 -4.35 4.70
C ALA A 162 -17.80 -4.55 5.91
N ARG A 163 -16.48 -4.62 5.71
CA ARG A 163 -15.51 -4.74 6.79
C ARG A 163 -15.47 -3.48 7.66
N LEU A 164 -15.44 -2.30 7.06
CA LEU A 164 -15.49 -1.02 7.78
C LEU A 164 -16.77 -0.88 8.60
N THR A 165 -17.92 -1.29 8.05
CA THR A 165 -19.19 -1.27 8.79
C THR A 165 -19.21 -2.26 9.96
N VAL A 166 -18.59 -3.43 9.81
CA VAL A 166 -18.40 -4.39 10.93
C VAL A 166 -17.51 -3.79 12.02
N ASP A 167 -16.39 -3.18 11.64
CA ASP A 167 -15.46 -2.56 12.59
C ASP A 167 -16.13 -1.37 13.32
N ASP A 168 -16.93 -0.56 12.63
CA ASP A 168 -17.74 0.51 13.22
C ASP A 168 -18.75 -0.03 14.24
N PHE A 169 -19.45 -1.12 13.92
CA PHE A 169 -20.38 -1.75 14.86
C PHE A 169 -19.68 -2.39 16.05
N LYS A 170 -18.50 -2.97 15.84
CA LYS A 170 -17.69 -3.54 16.91
C LYS A 170 -17.25 -2.45 17.89
N LEU A 171 -16.74 -1.31 17.38
CA LEU A 171 -16.34 -0.19 18.23
C LEU A 171 -17.53 0.40 19.01
N LYS A 172 -18.70 0.51 18.36
CA LYS A 172 -19.94 0.95 19.03
C LYS A 172 -20.35 -0.04 20.13
N TYR A 173 -20.27 -1.34 19.87
CA TYR A 173 -20.58 -2.37 20.86
C TYR A 173 -19.62 -2.33 22.05
N GLU A 174 -18.31 -2.19 21.81
CA GLU A 174 -17.31 -2.09 22.88
C GLU A 174 -17.53 -0.84 23.76
N ASN A 175 -17.87 0.30 23.15
CA ASN A 175 -18.21 1.52 23.88
C ASN A 175 -19.49 1.35 24.71
N GLU A 176 -20.55 0.82 24.12
CA GLU A 176 -21.81 0.57 24.83
C GLU A 176 -21.63 -0.43 25.98
N LEU A 177 -20.83 -1.48 25.77
CA LEU A 177 -20.48 -2.45 26.80
C LEU A 177 -19.73 -1.79 27.97
N ALA A 178 -18.77 -0.92 27.68
CA ALA A 178 -18.04 -0.18 28.71
C ALA A 178 -18.97 0.75 29.52
N LEU A 179 -19.89 1.45 28.84
CA LEU A 179 -20.92 2.26 29.50
C LEU A 179 -21.86 1.40 30.35
N HIS A 180 -22.32 0.27 29.84
CA HIS A 180 -23.13 -0.68 30.60
C HIS A 180 -22.42 -1.18 31.86
N GLN A 181 -21.16 -1.56 31.77
CA GLN A 181 -20.37 -2.00 32.92
C GLN A 181 -20.20 -0.90 33.96
N SER A 182 -19.99 0.35 33.53
CA SER A 182 -19.94 1.51 34.43
C SER A 182 -21.26 1.71 35.17
N VAL A 183 -22.38 1.69 34.45
CA VAL A 183 -23.72 1.83 35.05
C VAL A 183 -24.07 0.67 35.97
N GLU A 184 -23.65 -0.55 35.63
CA GLU A 184 -23.84 -1.73 36.48
C GLU A 184 -23.02 -1.65 37.76
N ALA A 185 -21.78 -1.15 37.68
CA ALA A 185 -20.94 -0.87 38.85
C ALA A 185 -21.58 0.20 39.75
N ASP A 186 -22.06 1.30 39.18
CA ASP A 186 -22.75 2.37 39.91
C ASP A 186 -24.03 1.84 40.58
N THR A 187 -24.83 1.06 39.86
CA THR A 187 -26.07 0.45 40.39
C THR A 187 -25.75 -0.50 41.55
N SER A 188 -24.70 -1.30 41.42
CA SER A 188 -24.26 -2.23 42.47
C SER A 188 -23.74 -1.48 43.70
N SER A 189 -23.01 -0.38 43.49
CA SER A 189 -22.54 0.51 44.55
C SER A 189 -23.72 1.16 45.30
N LEU A 190 -24.71 1.68 44.56
CA LEU A 190 -25.92 2.28 45.13
C LEU A 190 -26.75 1.26 45.93
N ARG A 191 -26.86 0.01 45.45
CA ARG A 191 -27.51 -1.07 46.23
C ARG A 191 -26.79 -1.31 47.56
N ARG A 192 -25.46 -1.36 47.55
CA ARG A 192 -24.67 -1.51 48.78
C ARG A 192 -24.91 -0.36 49.77
N VAL A 193 -24.94 0.89 49.27
CA VAL A 193 -25.23 2.07 50.11
C VAL A 193 -26.66 2.00 50.67
N LEU A 194 -27.64 1.52 49.89
CA LEU A 194 -29.00 1.31 50.38
C LEU A 194 -29.05 0.25 51.48
N ASP A 195 -28.33 -0.86 51.33
CA ASP A 195 -28.24 -1.91 52.34
C ASP A 195 -27.59 -1.38 53.64
N GLU A 196 -26.49 -0.62 53.54
CA GLU A 196 -25.84 0.05 54.68
C GLU A 196 -26.78 1.04 55.38
N LEU A 197 -27.53 1.85 54.62
CA LEU A 197 -28.51 2.78 55.17
C LEU A 197 -29.68 2.05 55.86
N THR A 198 -30.12 0.93 55.29
CA THR A 198 -31.18 0.08 55.86
C THR A 198 -30.72 -0.50 57.19
N LEU A 199 -29.48 -1.00 57.27
CA LEU A 199 -28.89 -1.48 58.53
C LEU A 199 -28.82 -0.36 59.58
N CYS A 200 -28.33 0.83 59.21
CA CYS A 200 -28.26 1.97 60.12
C CYS A 200 -29.64 2.41 60.61
N THR A 201 -30.65 2.39 59.72
CA THR A 201 -32.03 2.71 60.08
C THR A 201 -32.58 1.69 61.08
N SER A 202 -32.34 0.40 60.86
CA SER A 202 -32.78 -0.65 61.81
C SER A 202 -32.07 -0.55 63.16
N ASP A 203 -30.78 -0.19 63.18
CA ASP A 203 -30.03 0.01 64.43
C ASP A 203 -30.59 1.21 65.23
N LEU A 204 -30.85 2.33 64.56
CA LEU A 204 -31.50 3.49 65.17
C LEU A 204 -32.92 3.20 65.65
N GLU A 205 -33.69 2.38 64.92
CA GLU A 205 -35.02 1.94 65.33
C GLU A 205 -34.96 1.10 66.62
N ILE A 206 -34.03 0.15 66.71
CA ILE A 206 -33.79 -0.64 67.94
C ILE A 206 -33.38 0.26 69.11
N GLN A 207 -32.50 1.24 68.89
CA GLN A 207 -32.12 2.20 69.94
C GLN A 207 -33.31 3.04 70.40
N CYS A 208 -34.16 3.49 69.47
CA CYS A 208 -35.37 4.25 69.81
C CYS A 208 -36.37 3.39 70.59
N GLU A 209 -36.58 2.14 70.19
CA GLU A 209 -37.46 1.20 70.88
C GLU A 209 -36.93 0.92 72.29
N THR A 210 -35.64 0.63 72.44
CA THR A 210 -34.98 0.43 73.75
C THR A 210 -35.15 1.64 74.67
N LEU A 211 -34.85 2.85 74.20
CA LEU A 211 -35.03 4.08 74.98
C LEU A 211 -36.51 4.33 75.35
N SER A 212 -37.43 3.96 74.47
CA SER A 212 -38.87 4.06 74.75
C SER A 212 -39.30 3.07 75.83
N GLU A 213 -38.78 1.84 75.80
CA GLU A 213 -39.00 0.82 76.82
C GLU A 213 -38.45 1.29 78.17
N GLU A 214 -37.22 1.81 78.22
CA GLU A 214 -36.63 2.39 79.42
C GLU A 214 -37.46 3.54 80.00
N LEU A 215 -37.98 4.44 79.15
CA LEU A 215 -38.88 5.51 79.59
C LEU A 215 -40.18 4.98 80.18
N THR A 216 -40.79 3.95 79.57
CA THR A 216 -42.00 3.33 80.12
C THR A 216 -41.72 2.62 81.43
N TYR A 217 -40.58 1.94 81.54
CA TYR A 217 -40.13 1.27 82.75
C TYR A 217 -39.92 2.28 83.90
N LEU A 218 -39.19 3.37 83.66
CA LEU A 218 -38.97 4.44 84.63
C LEU A 218 -40.28 5.09 85.09
N LYS A 219 -41.21 5.35 84.15
CA LYS A 219 -42.55 5.89 84.50
C LYS A 219 -43.34 4.93 85.37
N LYS A 220 -43.32 3.63 85.04
CA LYS A 220 -44.00 2.60 85.83
C LYS A 220 -43.39 2.48 87.23
N ASN A 221 -42.07 2.42 87.33
CA ASN A 221 -41.37 2.39 88.62
C ASN A 221 -41.71 3.62 89.46
N HIS A 222 -41.68 4.82 88.88
CA HIS A 222 -42.07 6.04 89.59
C HIS A 222 -43.53 6.00 90.05
N GLN A 223 -44.45 5.51 89.22
CA GLN A 223 -45.86 5.35 89.60
C GLN A 223 -46.02 4.37 90.77
N GLU A 224 -45.34 3.22 90.72
CA GLU A 224 -45.34 2.22 91.80
C GLU A 224 -44.74 2.79 93.09
N GLU A 225 -43.61 3.50 93.02
CA GLU A 225 -42.99 4.18 94.17
C GLU A 225 -43.92 5.26 94.76
N MET A 226 -44.59 6.05 93.91
CA MET A 226 -45.56 7.05 94.37
C MET A 226 -46.78 6.39 95.03
N GLU A 227 -47.25 5.25 94.51
CA GLU A 227 -48.32 4.45 95.13
C GLU A 227 -47.87 3.89 96.49
N VAL A 228 -46.64 3.37 96.59
CA VAL A 228 -46.05 2.87 97.84
C VAL A 228 -45.88 4.01 98.85
N LEU A 229 -45.35 5.17 98.43
CA LEU A 229 -45.21 6.35 99.27
C LEU A 229 -46.57 6.90 99.69
N GLN A 230 -47.58 6.85 98.83
CA GLN A 230 -48.95 7.23 99.17
C GLN A 230 -49.59 6.25 100.17
N CYS A 231 -49.32 4.94 100.05
CA CYS A 231 -49.71 3.94 101.04
C CYS A 231 -48.94 4.11 102.36
N THR A 232 -47.69 4.54 102.31
CA THR A 232 -46.82 4.76 103.47
C THR A 232 -47.10 6.10 104.15
N ALA A 233 -47.65 7.09 103.44
CA ALA A 233 -48.09 8.37 104.00
C ALA A 233 -49.26 8.24 105.01
N GLY A 234 -49.86 7.06 105.15
CA GLY A 234 -50.84 6.72 106.18
C GLY A 234 -50.29 5.97 107.41
N GLY A 235 -48.98 5.70 107.47
CA GLY A 235 -48.37 4.88 108.52
C GLY A 235 -47.42 5.67 109.42
N ASN A 236 -47.91 6.14 110.57
CA ASN A 236 -47.03 6.51 111.67
C ASN A 236 -46.40 5.23 112.25
N VAL A 237 -45.22 4.85 111.77
CA VAL A 237 -44.48 3.68 112.26
C VAL A 237 -43.60 4.11 113.42
N ASN A 238 -44.08 3.84 114.63
CA ASN A 238 -43.26 3.80 115.84
C ASN A 238 -42.26 2.64 115.71
N VAL A 239 -40.98 2.96 115.44
CA VAL A 239 -39.88 1.99 115.43
C VAL A 239 -39.29 1.94 116.84
N GLU A 240 -39.78 1.01 117.66
CA GLU A 240 -39.16 0.67 118.93
C GLU A 240 -37.88 -0.14 118.67
N MET A 241 -36.79 0.47 119.10
CA MET A 241 -35.44 -0.06 119.21
C MET A 241 -35.42 -1.35 120.05
N ASN A 242 -35.26 -2.50 119.41
CA ASN A 242 -34.86 -3.75 120.08
C ASN A 242 -33.38 -4.01 119.80
N ALA A 243 -32.54 -3.67 120.77
CA ALA A 243 -31.13 -4.03 120.80
C ALA A 243 -30.98 -5.48 121.29
N ALA A 244 -30.56 -6.37 120.39
CA ALA A 244 -29.97 -7.66 120.74
C ALA A 244 -29.22 -8.22 119.50
N PRO A 245 -28.16 -9.04 119.65
CA PRO A 245 -27.17 -9.20 120.71
C PRO A 245 -25.79 -8.69 120.24
N GLY A 246 -24.77 -8.67 121.10
CA GLY A 246 -23.41 -8.26 120.73
C GLY A 246 -22.86 -9.08 119.56
N VAL A 247 -22.89 -8.49 118.36
CA VAL A 247 -22.19 -9.00 117.18
C VAL A 247 -20.71 -8.70 117.39
N GLU A 248 -19.90 -9.73 117.22
CA GLU A 248 -18.44 -9.72 117.26
C GLU A 248 -17.91 -8.68 116.24
N LEU A 249 -17.71 -7.45 116.71
CA LEU A 249 -17.31 -6.29 115.88
C LEU A 249 -16.01 -6.58 115.12
N THR A 250 -15.14 -7.39 115.71
CA THR A 250 -13.90 -7.86 115.11
C THR A 250 -14.16 -8.76 113.90
N ALA A 251 -15.07 -9.74 113.99
CA ALA A 251 -15.49 -10.54 112.85
C ALA A 251 -16.17 -9.71 111.75
N LEU A 252 -17.01 -8.73 112.10
CA LEU A 252 -17.66 -7.87 111.11
C LEU A 252 -16.67 -6.94 110.39
N LEU A 253 -15.74 -6.31 111.12
CA LEU A 253 -14.69 -5.49 110.52
C LEU A 253 -13.75 -6.31 109.63
N ASN A 254 -13.42 -7.55 110.04
CA ASN A 254 -12.63 -8.46 109.21
C ASN A 254 -13.38 -8.90 107.95
N ASN A 255 -14.69 -9.18 108.04
CA ASN A 255 -15.52 -9.45 106.86
C ASN A 255 -15.61 -8.23 105.94
N MET A 256 -15.83 -7.02 106.47
CA MET A 256 -15.82 -5.80 105.65
C MET A 256 -14.47 -5.59 104.96
N ARG A 257 -13.36 -5.86 105.66
CA ARG A 257 -12.01 -5.78 105.07
C ARG A 257 -11.82 -6.82 103.96
N ALA A 258 -12.27 -8.06 104.17
CA ALA A 258 -12.22 -9.10 103.15
C ALA A 258 -13.03 -8.72 101.90
N GLU A 259 -14.25 -8.21 102.07
CA GLU A 259 -15.09 -7.73 100.95
C GLU A 259 -14.42 -6.56 100.19
N TYR A 260 -13.78 -5.63 100.89
CA TYR A 260 -13.03 -4.55 100.24
C TYR A 260 -11.77 -5.03 99.54
N GLU A 261 -11.08 -6.03 100.10
CA GLU A 261 -9.88 -6.63 99.49
C GLU A 261 -10.25 -7.45 98.26
N ASP A 262 -11.35 -8.20 98.29
CA ASP A 262 -11.93 -8.89 97.15
C ASP A 262 -12.38 -7.89 96.06
N LEU A 263 -13.04 -6.79 96.43
CA LEU A 263 -13.44 -5.75 95.49
C LEU A 263 -12.22 -5.03 94.87
N ALA A 264 -11.18 -4.77 95.66
CA ALA A 264 -9.95 -4.17 95.16
C ALA A 264 -9.18 -5.10 94.22
N GLU A 265 -9.15 -6.41 94.54
CA GLU A 265 -8.54 -7.41 93.67
C GLU A 265 -9.35 -7.64 92.40
N GLN A 266 -10.68 -7.62 92.47
CA GLN A 266 -11.56 -7.67 91.30
C GLN A 266 -11.32 -6.43 90.41
N ASN A 267 -11.27 -5.24 90.99
CA ASN A 267 -10.99 -4.00 90.26
C ASN A 267 -9.62 -4.03 89.58
N ARG A 268 -8.58 -4.54 90.27
CA ARG A 268 -7.24 -4.73 89.69
C ARG A 268 -7.27 -5.70 88.49
N LYS A 269 -7.94 -6.86 88.64
CA LYS A 269 -8.07 -7.85 87.57
C LYS A 269 -8.84 -7.29 86.38
N ASP A 270 -9.92 -6.56 86.62
CA ASP A 270 -10.73 -5.95 85.57
C ASP A 270 -9.95 -4.85 84.83
N ALA A 271 -9.15 -4.04 85.55
CA ALA A 271 -8.27 -3.04 84.94
C ALA A 271 -7.13 -3.67 84.12
N GLU A 272 -6.51 -4.75 84.62
CA GLU A 272 -5.51 -5.52 83.88
C GLU A 272 -6.11 -6.19 82.63
N ALA A 273 -7.29 -6.80 82.75
CA ALA A 273 -8.01 -7.39 81.63
C ALA A 273 -8.35 -6.33 80.56
N TRP A 274 -8.87 -5.18 80.98
CA TRP A 274 -9.19 -4.06 80.10
C TRP A 274 -7.96 -3.50 79.39
N PHE A 275 -6.84 -3.33 80.12
CA PHE A 275 -5.59 -2.88 79.51
C PHE A 275 -5.04 -3.89 78.51
N ASN A 276 -5.10 -5.19 78.83
CA ASN A 276 -4.63 -6.25 77.95
C ASN A 276 -5.49 -6.35 76.69
N GLU A 277 -6.81 -6.27 76.81
CA GLU A 277 -7.73 -6.26 75.66
C GLU A 277 -7.47 -5.06 74.75
N ARG A 278 -7.31 -3.87 75.34
CA ARG A 278 -7.04 -2.65 74.56
C ARG A 278 -5.67 -2.69 73.90
N SER A 279 -4.65 -3.20 74.60
CA SER A 279 -3.30 -3.35 74.05
C SER A 279 -3.25 -4.40 72.94
N ALA A 280 -3.96 -5.52 73.09
CA ALA A 280 -4.07 -6.55 72.06
C ALA A 280 -4.77 -6.02 70.80
N THR A 281 -5.87 -5.26 70.98
CA THR A 281 -6.58 -4.61 69.87
C THR A 281 -5.69 -3.62 69.14
N LEU A 282 -4.94 -2.79 69.88
CA LEU A 282 -4.00 -1.83 69.29
C LEU A 282 -2.86 -2.54 68.54
N GLN A 283 -2.31 -3.61 69.11
CA GLN A 283 -1.25 -4.39 68.46
C GLN A 283 -1.74 -5.08 67.17
N GLN A 284 -2.99 -5.55 67.17
CA GLN A 284 -3.62 -6.10 65.98
C GLN A 284 -3.80 -5.02 64.91
N GLN A 285 -4.34 -3.86 65.28
CA GLN A 285 -4.47 -2.71 64.34
C GLN A 285 -3.12 -2.29 63.75
N ILE A 286 -2.07 -2.20 64.57
CA ILE A 286 -0.72 -1.87 64.07
C ILE A 286 -0.23 -2.93 63.06
N SER A 287 -0.50 -4.21 63.32
CA SER A 287 -0.09 -5.30 62.43
C SER A 287 -0.86 -5.29 61.11
N ASP A 288 -2.16 -5.00 61.17
CA ASP A 288 -3.03 -4.87 59.99
C ASP A 288 -2.63 -3.65 59.16
N ASP A 289 -2.36 -2.51 59.81
CA ASP A 289 -1.87 -1.28 59.16
C ASP A 289 -0.49 -1.48 58.52
N GLU A 290 0.44 -2.16 59.19
CA GLU A 290 1.75 -2.51 58.62
C GLU A 290 1.58 -3.45 57.41
N GLY A 291 0.65 -4.40 57.47
CA GLY A 291 0.26 -5.26 56.35
C GLY A 291 -0.30 -4.46 55.17
N ALA A 292 -1.20 -3.52 55.42
CA ALA A 292 -1.76 -2.65 54.38
C ALA A 292 -0.71 -1.74 53.76
N VAL A 293 0.18 -1.15 54.57
CA VAL A 293 1.27 -0.29 54.10
C VAL A 293 2.28 -1.08 53.26
N THR A 294 2.62 -2.31 53.65
CA THR A 294 3.53 -3.15 52.87
C THR A 294 2.90 -3.63 51.55
N ALA A 295 1.61 -3.96 51.54
CA ALA A 295 0.87 -4.28 50.33
C ALA A 295 0.84 -3.09 49.35
N ALA A 296 0.44 -1.90 49.82
CA ALA A 296 0.43 -0.68 49.01
C ALA A 296 1.83 -0.32 48.47
N ARG A 297 2.88 -0.52 49.29
CA ARG A 297 4.27 -0.34 48.85
C ARG A 297 4.65 -1.31 47.73
N ASN A 298 4.25 -2.58 47.83
CA ASN A 298 4.52 -3.58 46.81
C ASN A 298 3.81 -3.23 45.49
N GLU A 299 2.52 -2.89 45.55
CA GLU A 299 1.74 -2.41 44.39
C GLU A 299 2.39 -1.20 43.73
N LEU A 300 2.83 -0.21 44.51
CA LEU A 300 3.56 0.95 43.99
C LEU A 300 4.85 0.54 43.27
N THR A 301 5.59 -0.44 43.79
CA THR A 301 6.83 -0.91 43.13
C THR A 301 6.56 -1.72 41.87
N GLU A 302 5.44 -2.44 41.80
CA GLU A 302 5.02 -3.18 40.62
C GLU A 302 4.54 -2.22 39.53
N LEU A 303 3.72 -1.23 39.87
CA LEU A 303 3.31 -0.16 38.95
C LEU A 303 4.51 0.61 38.41
N LYS A 304 5.52 0.92 39.24
CA LYS A 304 6.76 1.54 38.79
C LYS A 304 7.54 0.66 37.81
N ARG A 305 7.62 -0.65 38.06
CA ARG A 305 8.26 -1.59 37.12
C ARG A 305 7.49 -1.66 35.80
N ASN A 306 6.16 -1.74 35.85
CA ASN A 306 5.32 -1.77 34.66
C ASN A 306 5.46 -0.49 33.83
N LEU A 307 5.50 0.68 34.47
CA LEU A 307 5.76 1.95 33.80
C LEU A 307 7.11 1.95 33.10
N GLN A 308 8.18 1.51 33.77
CA GLN A 308 9.51 1.42 33.18
C GLN A 308 9.56 0.45 31.99
N THR A 309 8.91 -0.71 32.10
CA THR A 309 8.81 -1.67 30.98
C THR A 309 8.10 -1.04 29.79
N LEU A 310 6.96 -0.39 30.02
CA LEU A 310 6.18 0.26 28.97
C LEU A 310 6.94 1.43 28.32
N GLU A 311 7.73 2.17 29.10
CA GLU A 311 8.58 3.24 28.58
C GLU A 311 9.72 2.69 27.70
N ILE A 312 10.33 1.57 28.07
CA ILE A 312 11.33 0.88 27.25
C ILE A 312 10.70 0.34 25.95
N GLU A 313 9.50 -0.25 26.04
CA GLU A 313 8.75 -0.70 24.87
C GLU A 313 8.46 0.47 23.93
N LEU A 314 7.99 1.61 24.46
CA LEU A 314 7.77 2.82 23.69
C LEU A 314 9.06 3.31 23.00
N GLN A 315 10.17 3.37 23.74
CA GLN A 315 11.47 3.76 23.17
C GLN A 315 11.93 2.80 22.06
N SER A 316 11.73 1.50 22.24
CA SER A 316 12.08 0.49 21.24
C SER A 316 11.22 0.63 19.97
N LEU A 317 9.91 0.90 20.12
CA LEU A 317 9.00 1.13 18.99
C LEU A 317 9.35 2.42 18.24
N MET A 318 9.73 3.48 18.96
CA MET A 318 10.22 4.72 18.34
C MET A 318 11.50 4.47 17.52
N ALA A 319 12.44 3.68 18.04
CA ALA A 319 13.66 3.33 17.31
C ALA A 319 13.37 2.49 16.05
N VAL A 320 12.45 1.53 16.13
CA VAL A 320 12.00 0.74 14.98
C VAL A 320 11.33 1.63 13.93
N LYS A 321 10.43 2.52 14.36
CA LYS A 321 9.80 3.51 13.46
C LYS A 321 10.86 4.33 12.74
N GLN A 322 11.83 4.88 13.46
CA GLN A 322 12.91 5.68 12.88
C GLN A 322 13.72 4.88 11.86
N SER A 323 13.99 3.60 12.13
CA SER A 323 14.71 2.73 11.19
C SER A 323 13.93 2.51 9.88
N TYR A 324 12.60 2.36 9.96
CA TYR A 324 11.76 2.23 8.77
C TYR A 324 11.66 3.54 7.99
N GLU A 325 11.55 4.69 8.68
CA GLU A 325 11.57 6.00 8.02
C GLU A 325 12.91 6.24 7.30
N CYS A 326 14.04 5.86 7.91
CA CYS A 326 15.35 5.94 7.26
C CYS A 326 15.43 5.02 6.03
N SER A 327 14.98 3.77 6.16
CA SER A 327 14.98 2.82 5.03
C SER A 327 14.07 3.26 3.89
N LEU A 328 12.92 3.87 4.20
CA LEU A 328 12.03 4.46 3.20
C LEU A 328 12.71 5.62 2.48
N ALA A 329 13.31 6.56 3.22
CA ALA A 329 14.02 7.69 2.63
C ALA A 329 15.22 7.25 1.76
N GLU A 330 15.95 6.21 2.18
CA GLU A 330 17.02 5.60 1.37
C GLU A 330 16.48 4.98 0.08
N MET A 331 15.36 4.23 0.15
CA MET A 331 14.73 3.66 -1.05
C MET A 331 14.23 4.74 -1.99
N GLU A 332 13.54 5.76 -1.48
CA GLU A 332 13.07 6.91 -2.27
C GLU A 332 14.24 7.63 -2.95
N GLY A 333 15.33 7.90 -2.22
CA GLY A 333 16.55 8.48 -2.78
C GLY A 333 17.14 7.62 -3.91
N ASN A 334 17.24 6.31 -3.70
CA ASN A 334 17.73 5.38 -4.73
C ASN A 334 16.84 5.35 -5.99
N TYR A 335 15.52 5.49 -5.84
CA TYR A 335 14.60 5.57 -6.98
C TYR A 335 14.70 6.91 -7.69
N CYS A 336 14.85 8.03 -6.97
CA CYS A 336 15.12 9.33 -7.55
C CYS A 336 16.42 9.31 -8.38
N ASP A 337 17.49 8.70 -7.86
CA ASP A 337 18.76 8.57 -8.57
C ASP A 337 18.64 7.70 -9.83
N GLN A 338 17.87 6.60 -9.77
CA GLN A 338 17.59 5.76 -10.94
C GLN A 338 16.78 6.49 -12.00
N LEU A 339 15.75 7.26 -11.58
CA LEU A 339 14.97 8.08 -12.50
C LEU A 339 15.83 9.17 -13.14
N GLN A 340 16.71 9.81 -12.37
CA GLN A 340 17.65 10.80 -12.89
C GLN A 340 18.60 10.17 -13.91
N GLN A 341 19.16 8.99 -13.63
CA GLN A 341 20.02 8.28 -14.59
C GLN A 341 19.29 7.93 -15.89
N ILE A 342 18.02 7.51 -15.82
CA ILE A 342 17.21 7.25 -17.01
C ILE A 342 16.95 8.55 -17.77
N GLN A 343 16.62 9.63 -17.08
CA GLN A 343 16.40 10.95 -17.68
C GLN A 343 17.66 11.46 -18.38
N ASP A 344 18.83 11.31 -17.77
CA ASP A 344 20.12 11.69 -18.37
C ASP A 344 20.43 10.83 -19.62
N HIS A 345 20.09 9.54 -19.59
CA HIS A 345 20.25 8.67 -20.75
C HIS A 345 19.32 9.08 -21.91
N ILE A 346 18.07 9.42 -21.60
CA ILE A 346 17.12 9.95 -22.58
C ILE A 346 17.65 11.26 -23.17
N GLY A 347 18.09 12.21 -22.34
CA GLY A 347 18.65 13.48 -22.80
C GLY A 347 19.86 13.28 -23.73
N ALA A 348 20.80 12.40 -23.35
CA ALA A 348 21.94 12.09 -24.20
C ALA A 348 21.52 11.47 -25.56
N LYS A 349 20.42 10.71 -25.61
CA LYS A 349 19.88 10.17 -26.86
C LYS A 349 19.16 11.24 -27.68
N GLU A 350 18.40 12.12 -27.05
CA GLU A 350 17.76 13.27 -27.70
C GLU A 350 18.80 14.19 -28.34
N ASP A 351 19.90 14.48 -27.64
CA ASP A 351 21.03 15.25 -28.17
C ASP A 351 21.66 14.57 -29.39
N GLN A 352 21.87 13.24 -29.34
CA GLN A 352 22.37 12.47 -30.49
C GLN A 352 21.42 12.55 -31.70
N PHE A 353 20.11 12.45 -31.47
CA PHE A 353 19.11 12.61 -32.54
C PHE A 353 19.14 14.03 -33.12
N GLN A 354 19.24 15.04 -32.27
CA GLN A 354 19.30 16.43 -32.70
C GLN A 354 20.57 16.71 -33.51
N GLN A 355 21.70 16.14 -33.11
CA GLN A 355 22.96 16.22 -33.85
C GLN A 355 22.85 15.59 -35.26
N ILE A 356 22.31 14.37 -35.37
CA ILE A 356 22.12 13.70 -36.68
C ILE A 356 21.17 14.51 -37.56
N ARG A 357 20.12 15.10 -36.98
CA ARG A 357 19.18 15.94 -37.72
C ARG A 357 19.88 17.19 -38.28
N MET A 358 20.66 17.89 -37.46
CA MET A 358 21.44 19.05 -37.92
C MET A 358 22.45 18.66 -39.02
N GLU A 359 23.13 17.52 -38.88
CA GLU A 359 24.05 17.02 -39.90
C GLU A 359 23.32 16.69 -41.22
N THR A 360 22.14 16.06 -41.14
CA THR A 360 21.31 15.74 -42.31
C THR A 360 20.80 17.00 -43.01
N GLU A 361 20.35 17.99 -42.24
CA GLU A 361 19.94 19.30 -42.75
C GLU A 361 21.12 20.03 -43.42
N GLY A 362 22.33 19.95 -42.84
CA GLY A 362 23.57 20.47 -43.41
C GLY A 362 23.92 19.80 -44.74
N GLN A 363 23.96 18.47 -44.79
CA GLN A 363 24.20 17.70 -46.02
C GLN A 363 23.19 18.05 -47.11
N LYS A 364 21.90 18.20 -46.76
CA LYS A 364 20.85 18.59 -47.71
C LYS A 364 21.18 19.95 -48.37
N LEU A 365 21.62 20.94 -47.59
CA LEU A 365 22.00 22.26 -48.12
C LEU A 365 23.22 22.16 -49.06
N GLU A 366 24.21 21.35 -48.71
CA GLU A 366 25.37 21.10 -49.57
C GLU A 366 24.97 20.43 -50.90
N TYR A 367 24.05 19.45 -50.86
CA TYR A 367 23.50 18.83 -52.07
C TYR A 367 22.72 19.83 -52.93
N GLU A 368 21.91 20.70 -52.34
CA GLU A 368 21.19 21.77 -53.05
C GLU A 368 22.18 22.72 -53.75
N GLN A 369 23.24 23.15 -53.07
CA GLN A 369 24.28 24.00 -53.67
C GLN A 369 25.02 23.30 -54.81
N LEU A 370 25.36 22.02 -54.65
CA LEU A 370 26.02 21.24 -55.70
C LEU A 370 25.11 21.06 -56.93
N LEU A 371 23.81 20.86 -56.69
CA LEU A 371 22.81 20.80 -57.75
C LEU A 371 22.71 22.13 -58.51
N ASP A 372 22.73 23.27 -57.82
CA ASP A 372 22.73 24.59 -58.44
C ASP A 372 23.96 24.82 -59.32
N ILE A 373 25.17 24.47 -58.83
CA ILE A 373 26.41 24.54 -59.61
C ILE A 373 26.34 23.62 -60.82
N LYS A 374 25.83 22.40 -60.66
CA LYS A 374 25.66 21.44 -61.75
C LYS A 374 24.71 21.98 -62.82
N ILE A 375 23.57 22.56 -62.44
CA ILE A 375 22.64 23.22 -63.36
C ILE A 375 23.32 24.40 -64.08
N PHE A 376 24.12 25.19 -63.38
CA PHE A 376 24.88 26.29 -63.98
C PHE A 376 25.89 25.80 -65.02
N LEU A 377 26.67 24.78 -64.68
CA LEU A 377 27.65 24.17 -65.59
C LEU A 377 26.97 23.52 -66.79
N GLU A 378 25.84 22.83 -66.61
CA GLU A 378 25.05 22.26 -67.71
C GLU A 378 24.58 23.34 -68.68
N LYS A 379 24.11 24.49 -68.17
CA LYS A 379 23.74 25.64 -69.01
C LYS A 379 24.93 26.25 -69.74
N GLU A 380 26.09 26.37 -69.08
CA GLU A 380 27.31 26.90 -69.70
C GLU A 380 27.81 25.97 -70.82
N ILE A 381 27.81 24.67 -70.56
CA ILE A 381 28.04 23.61 -71.56
C ILE A 381 27.07 23.80 -72.72
N GLU A 382 25.76 23.83 -72.47
CA GLU A 382 24.74 24.01 -73.52
C GLU A 382 24.99 25.28 -74.34
N ILE A 383 25.26 26.42 -73.71
CA ILE A 383 25.54 27.69 -74.39
C ILE A 383 26.84 27.63 -75.19
N ILE A 384 27.91 27.02 -74.66
CA ILE A 384 29.18 26.84 -75.39
C ILE A 384 29.00 25.88 -76.56
N TYR A 385 28.33 24.74 -76.38
CA TYR A 385 28.06 23.80 -77.46
C TYR A 385 27.15 24.43 -78.53
N CYS A 386 26.12 25.17 -78.14
CA CYS A 386 25.32 25.98 -79.07
C CYS A 386 26.16 27.07 -79.75
N ASN A 387 27.06 27.76 -79.05
CA ASN A 387 27.96 28.76 -79.63
C ASN A 387 29.06 28.15 -80.52
N LEU A 388 29.44 26.90 -80.29
CA LEU A 388 30.41 26.16 -81.09
C LEU A 388 29.75 25.65 -82.38
N ILE A 389 28.51 25.18 -82.27
CA ILE A 389 27.67 24.81 -83.42
C ILE A 389 27.24 26.06 -84.21
N ASP A 390 26.93 27.17 -83.54
CA ASP A 390 26.67 28.48 -84.17
C ASP A 390 27.96 29.24 -84.55
N GLY A 391 29.13 28.70 -84.16
CA GLY A 391 30.45 29.30 -84.33
C GLY A 391 31.02 29.15 -85.74
N GLU A 392 30.43 28.29 -86.56
CA GLU A 392 30.76 28.19 -87.99
C GLU A 392 29.76 28.91 -88.91
N GLU A 393 28.61 29.35 -88.38
CA GLU A 393 27.74 30.30 -89.09
C GLU A 393 27.15 31.34 -88.14
N ARG A 394 27.86 32.45 -87.93
CA ARG A 394 27.23 33.80 -87.87
C ARG A 394 28.25 34.92 -87.93
N LYS A 395 28.70 35.24 -89.16
CA LYS A 395 28.87 36.65 -89.52
C LYS A 395 27.48 37.21 -89.83
N CYS A 396 27.00 38.08 -88.95
CA CYS A 396 25.82 38.93 -89.10
C CYS A 396 24.46 38.22 -89.21
N LYS A 397 23.62 38.41 -88.18
CA LYS A 397 22.33 39.11 -88.33
C LYS A 397 21.74 39.49 -86.98
N SER A 398 21.78 40.79 -86.73
CA SER A 398 20.72 41.56 -86.10
C SER A 398 19.33 41.07 -86.51
N MET A 399 18.46 40.85 -85.52
CA MET A 399 17.00 41.05 -85.47
C MET A 399 16.45 40.02 -84.47
N GLY A 400 15.66 40.34 -83.45
CA GLY A 400 15.01 41.58 -83.11
C GLY A 400 14.13 41.31 -81.90
N TYR A 401 13.99 42.32 -81.06
CA TYR A 401 13.04 42.41 -79.96
C TYR A 401 11.66 41.86 -80.37
N LYS A 402 11.19 40.83 -79.66
CA LYS A 402 9.76 40.58 -79.48
C LYS A 402 9.50 40.27 -78.01
N SER A 403 9.31 41.35 -77.26
CA SER A 403 8.47 41.34 -76.07
C SER A 403 7.06 40.90 -76.47
N LYS A 404 6.64 39.73 -75.99
CA LYS A 404 5.22 39.36 -75.91
C LYS A 404 4.99 38.49 -74.68
N GLY A 405 4.17 39.03 -73.78
CA GLY A 405 3.23 38.23 -73.00
C GLY A 405 3.72 37.77 -71.64
N SER A 406 3.92 38.71 -70.72
CA SER A 406 3.71 38.43 -69.30
C SER A 406 2.26 38.01 -69.08
N LYS A 407 2.03 36.72 -68.82
CA LYS A 407 0.82 36.24 -68.12
C LYS A 407 1.22 36.09 -66.65
N PRO A 408 0.58 36.80 -65.70
CA PRO A 408 0.73 36.47 -64.30
C PRO A 408 -0.11 35.22 -64.03
N ILE A 409 0.55 34.09 -63.76
CA ILE A 409 -0.09 33.00 -63.04
C ILE A 409 -0.12 33.44 -61.58
N ASN A 410 -1.32 33.84 -61.14
CA ASN A 410 -1.71 33.74 -59.75
C ASN A 410 -1.48 32.29 -59.30
N SER A 411 -0.44 32.06 -58.52
CA SER A 411 -0.47 30.98 -57.54
C SER A 411 -0.64 31.67 -56.20
N GLY A 412 -1.89 31.64 -55.71
CA GLY A 412 -2.23 32.16 -54.41
C GLY A 412 -1.36 31.48 -53.36
N ASN A 413 -0.73 32.30 -52.52
CA ASN A 413 -0.36 31.87 -51.19
C ASN A 413 -1.65 31.42 -50.49
N GLN A 414 -1.94 30.12 -50.51
CA GLN A 414 -2.69 29.51 -49.41
C GLN A 414 -1.71 29.43 -48.25
N VAL A 415 -1.65 30.52 -47.49
CA VAL A 415 -1.45 30.41 -46.05
C VAL A 415 -2.68 29.62 -45.58
N GLN A 416 -2.49 28.32 -45.42
CA GLN A 416 -3.41 27.52 -44.62
C GLN A 416 -3.16 27.97 -43.19
N ASP A 417 -3.89 29.00 -42.80
CA ASP A 417 -4.08 29.42 -41.43
C ASP A 417 -4.70 28.21 -40.72
N SER A 418 -3.85 27.37 -40.14
CA SER A 418 -4.30 26.25 -39.32
C SER A 418 -4.94 26.87 -38.10
N THR A 419 -6.27 26.90 -38.14
CA THR A 419 -7.18 27.23 -37.05
C THR A 419 -6.58 26.78 -35.72
N GLU A 420 -6.11 27.73 -34.92
CA GLU A 420 -5.79 27.47 -33.52
C GLU A 420 -7.11 27.07 -32.84
N GLU A 421 -7.31 25.76 -32.65
CA GLU A 421 -8.32 25.25 -31.73
C GLU A 421 -7.92 25.72 -30.31
N THR A 422 -8.48 26.85 -29.87
CA THR A 422 -8.42 27.21 -28.46
C THR A 422 -9.31 26.25 -27.67
N VAL A 423 -8.71 25.15 -27.19
CA VAL A 423 -9.34 24.23 -26.25
C VAL A 423 -9.47 24.93 -24.90
N VAL A 424 -10.65 25.47 -24.60
CA VAL A 424 -10.94 25.95 -23.24
C VAL A 424 -11.26 24.75 -22.35
N LYS A 425 -10.25 24.28 -21.62
CA LYS A 425 -10.42 23.30 -20.53
C LYS A 425 -11.02 24.01 -19.31
N LYS A 426 -12.28 23.71 -18.99
CA LYS A 426 -12.86 24.11 -17.71
C LYS A 426 -12.68 22.95 -16.72
N VAL A 427 -11.69 23.08 -15.85
CA VAL A 427 -11.47 22.17 -14.71
C VAL A 427 -12.39 22.63 -13.58
N VAL A 428 -13.19 21.71 -13.04
CA VAL A 428 -13.90 21.91 -11.78
C VAL A 428 -13.21 21.00 -10.76
N GLU A 429 -12.41 21.61 -9.90
CA GLU A 429 -11.78 20.97 -8.75
C GLU A 429 -12.68 21.10 -7.52
N ASP A 430 -12.68 20.06 -6.68
CA ASP A 430 -13.14 20.15 -5.30
C ASP A 430 -11.93 20.32 -4.36
N GLN A 431 -12.15 20.76 -3.11
CA GLN A 431 -11.12 21.30 -2.18
C GLN A 431 -9.99 20.32 -1.74
N LEU A 432 -9.85 19.15 -2.37
CA LEU A 432 -8.80 18.16 -2.11
C LEU A 432 -8.08 17.66 -3.37
N GLY A 433 -8.17 18.38 -4.50
CA GLY A 433 -7.25 18.20 -5.64
C GLY A 433 -7.46 16.96 -6.52
N ASN A 434 -8.59 16.25 -6.39
CA ASN A 434 -8.91 15.11 -7.26
C ASN A 434 -9.91 15.50 -8.37
N VAL A 435 -9.56 15.20 -9.63
CA VAL A 435 -10.32 15.55 -10.84
C VAL A 435 -11.50 14.57 -11.03
N LEU A 436 -12.74 15.06 -10.89
CA LEU A 436 -13.96 14.23 -10.87
C LEU A 436 -14.65 14.01 -12.23
N SER A 437 -14.36 14.78 -13.29
CA SER A 437 -14.72 14.42 -14.67
C SER A 437 -14.02 15.29 -15.71
N LEU A 438 -13.80 14.73 -16.91
CA LEU A 438 -13.18 15.39 -18.05
C LEU A 438 -14.13 15.27 -19.25
N THR A 439 -14.87 16.33 -19.54
CA THR A 439 -15.84 16.34 -20.65
C THR A 439 -15.36 17.30 -21.74
N VAL A 440 -15.04 16.75 -22.92
CA VAL A 440 -14.59 17.49 -24.09
C VAL A 440 -15.81 17.91 -24.90
N HIS A 441 -16.07 19.22 -25.00
CA HIS A 441 -17.05 19.76 -25.94
C HIS A 441 -16.34 20.38 -27.13
N SER A 442 -16.54 19.81 -28.32
CA SER A 442 -16.25 20.48 -29.59
C SER A 442 -17.47 21.35 -29.93
N VAL A 443 -17.29 22.66 -30.00
CA VAL A 443 -18.36 23.61 -30.35
C VAL A 443 -18.16 24.01 -31.82
N GLU A 444 -19.00 23.45 -32.70
CA GLU A 444 -19.12 23.92 -34.09
C GLU A 444 -20.09 25.12 -34.09
N GLU A 445 -19.54 26.33 -34.17
CA GLU A 445 -20.34 27.56 -34.23
C GLU A 445 -20.98 27.70 -35.61
N LYS A 446 -22.28 27.38 -35.72
CA LYS A 446 -23.12 27.80 -36.86
C LYS A 446 -24.17 28.79 -36.39
N SER A 447 -24.04 30.01 -36.88
CA SER A 447 -24.90 31.16 -36.62
C SER A 447 -26.35 30.96 -37.10
N SER A 448 -27.28 31.26 -36.18
CA SER A 448 -28.57 31.94 -36.37
C SER A 448 -29.69 31.28 -37.21
N LYS A 449 -30.73 30.77 -36.53
CA LYS A 449 -32.14 31.20 -36.75
C LYS A 449 -33.10 30.71 -35.65
N ILE A 450 -34.00 31.63 -35.32
CA ILE A 450 -35.06 31.66 -34.31
C ILE A 450 -36.08 30.52 -34.43
N SER A 451 -36.48 29.89 -33.32
CA SER A 451 -37.89 29.69 -32.94
C SER A 451 -38.10 28.99 -31.58
N ASN A 452 -38.82 29.71 -30.70
CA ASN A 452 -39.83 29.27 -29.73
C ASN A 452 -39.41 28.50 -28.45
N ILE A 453 -39.56 29.24 -27.35
CA ILE A 453 -39.62 28.82 -25.96
C ILE A 453 -41.03 28.27 -25.69
N THR A 454 -41.11 27.03 -25.21
CA THR A 454 -42.27 26.53 -24.42
C THR A 454 -41.73 25.87 -23.17
N VAL A 455 -42.00 26.51 -22.03
CA VAL A 455 -41.71 26.00 -20.68
C VAL A 455 -42.84 25.05 -20.30
N GLU A 456 -42.53 23.76 -20.15
CA GLU A 456 -43.40 22.78 -19.48
C GLU A 456 -42.64 22.28 -18.24
N GLN A 457 -43.08 22.80 -17.09
CA GLN A 457 -42.65 22.42 -15.76
C GLN A 457 -43.41 21.17 -15.34
N ARG A 458 -42.73 20.03 -15.15
CA ARG A 458 -43.36 18.85 -14.53
C ARG A 458 -42.45 18.21 -13.49
N VAL A 459 -42.80 18.46 -12.23
CA VAL A 459 -42.40 17.69 -11.04
C VAL A 459 -43.25 16.40 -10.99
N PRO A 460 -42.67 15.26 -10.59
CA PRO A 460 -43.21 14.51 -9.44
C PRO A 460 -42.06 13.96 -8.55
N SER A 461 -42.00 14.32 -7.26
CA SER A 461 -42.68 13.66 -6.13
C SER A 461 -42.09 12.29 -5.73
N LYS A 462 -41.19 12.35 -4.74
CA LYS A 462 -41.08 11.52 -3.52
C LYS A 462 -42.00 10.28 -3.42
N ALA A 463 -41.36 9.10 -3.31
CA ALA A 463 -41.57 7.94 -2.42
C ALA A 463 -43.02 7.42 -2.13
N PRO A 464 -43.20 6.14 -1.75
CA PRO A 464 -42.57 5.51 -0.57
C PRO A 464 -41.41 4.57 -0.86
#